data_AF-A0A925H7W2-F1
#
_entry.id   AF-A0A925H7W2-F1
#
_cell.length_a   1.000
_cell.length_b   1.000
_cell.length_c   1.000
_cell.angle_alpha   90.00
_cell.angle_beta   90.00
_cell.angle_gamma   90.00
#
_symmetry.space_group_name_H-M   'P 1'
#
loop_
_entity.id
_entity.type
_entity.pdbx_description
1 polymer ?
#
loop_
_entity_poly.entity_id
_entity_poly.type
_entity_poly.pdbx_seq_one_letter_code
_entity_poly.pdbx_strand_id
1 'polypeptide(L)'
;MLRESGIDFEKVNYYVEPIGEAKLGELIAKMGITPRELLRTGERAYRELDLGKRELTDDEIVRLMVDHPDLVQRPIVERGGRAVLGRPTERIKELL
;
A
#
# COMPACT_ATOMS: atom_id res chain seq x y z
N MET A 1 -17.38 8.75 -0.09
CA MET A 1 -16.51 8.98 -1.26
C MET A 1 -16.62 7.89 -2.34
N LEU A 2 -16.07 6.68 -2.21
CA LEU A 2 -16.19 5.65 -3.30
C LEU A 2 -17.58 5.02 -3.44
N ARG A 3 -18.32 4.82 -2.34
CA ARG A 3 -19.72 4.34 -2.39
C ARG A 3 -20.70 5.39 -2.93
N GLU A 4 -20.32 6.66 -2.90
CA GLU A 4 -21.18 7.77 -3.33
C GLU A 4 -20.96 8.14 -4.80
N SER A 5 -19.85 7.69 -5.42
CA SER A 5 -19.56 7.97 -6.84
C SER A 5 -20.24 7.00 -7.81
N GLY A 6 -20.93 5.96 -7.33
CA GLY A 6 -21.62 4.98 -8.19
C GLY A 6 -20.68 4.11 -9.04
N ILE A 7 -19.39 4.05 -8.69
CA ILE A 7 -18.38 3.28 -9.42
C ILE A 7 -18.27 1.91 -8.75
N ASP A 8 -18.43 0.84 -9.54
CA ASP A 8 -18.11 -0.52 -9.11
C ASP A 8 -16.63 -0.62 -8.76
N PHE A 9 -16.33 -1.10 -7.55
CA PHE A 9 -14.98 -1.37 -7.09
C PHE A 9 -14.94 -2.72 -6.39
N GLU A 10 -13.85 -3.44 -6.61
CA GLU A 10 -13.56 -4.65 -5.87
C GLU A 10 -12.87 -4.28 -4.55
N LYS A 11 -13.39 -4.79 -3.43
CA LYS A 11 -12.78 -4.59 -2.12
C LYS A 11 -11.96 -5.82 -1.76
N VAL A 12 -10.65 -5.74 -1.98
CA VAL A 12 -9.71 -6.78 -1.53
C VAL A 12 -9.38 -6.56 -0.05
N ASN A 13 -9.69 -7.56 0.78
CA ASN A 13 -9.24 -7.57 2.17
C ASN A 13 -7.94 -8.37 2.27
N TYR A 14 -6.83 -7.66 2.30
CA TYR A 14 -5.53 -8.30 2.28
C TYR A 14 -5.11 -9.02 3.58
N TYR A 15 -5.94 -8.98 4.63
CA TYR A 15 -5.80 -9.88 5.78
C TYR A 15 -6.42 -11.25 5.53
N VAL A 16 -7.37 -11.33 4.58
CA VAL A 16 -8.02 -12.57 4.15
C VAL A 16 -7.33 -13.12 2.91
N GLU A 17 -6.91 -12.24 2.01
CA GLU A 17 -6.23 -12.56 0.75
C GLU A 17 -4.90 -11.80 0.70
N PRO A 18 -3.81 -12.39 1.26
CA PRO A 18 -2.52 -11.72 1.34
C PRO A 18 -2.06 -11.22 -0.03
N ILE A 19 -1.64 -9.96 -0.08
CA ILE A 19 -1.01 -9.41 -1.29
C ILE A 19 0.41 -10.00 -1.36
N GLY A 20 0.69 -10.80 -2.37
CA GLY A 20 2.04 -11.34 -2.58
C GLY A 20 3.04 -10.27 -3.05
N GLU A 21 4.33 -10.57 -2.94
CA GLU A 21 5.43 -9.66 -3.32
C GLU A 21 5.27 -9.11 -4.73
N ALA A 22 4.91 -9.96 -5.69
CA ALA A 22 4.72 -9.57 -7.10
C ALA A 22 3.61 -8.52 -7.27
N LYS A 23 2.44 -8.73 -6.65
CA LYS A 23 1.33 -7.78 -6.75
C LYS A 23 1.62 -6.49 -5.98
N LEU A 24 2.30 -6.59 -4.84
CA LEU A 24 2.70 -5.41 -4.06
C LEU A 24 3.69 -4.55 -4.84
N GLY A 25 4.70 -5.19 -5.46
CA GLY A 25 5.66 -4.51 -6.34
C GLY A 25 4.97 -3.84 -7.54
N GLU A 26 4.01 -4.50 -8.17
CA GLU A 26 3.21 -3.91 -9.26
C GLU A 26 2.46 -2.65 -8.78
N LEU A 27 1.80 -2.71 -7.62
CA LEU A 27 1.08 -1.56 -7.06
C LEU A 27 2.04 -0.40 -6.76
N ILE A 28 3.19 -0.68 -6.17
CA ILE A 28 4.22 0.32 -5.86
C ILE A 28 4.71 1.00 -7.15
N ALA A 29 5.02 0.21 -8.18
CA ALA A 29 5.42 0.73 -9.49
C ALA A 29 4.33 1.60 -10.14
N LYS A 30 3.06 1.17 -10.07
CA LYS A 30 1.92 1.95 -10.59
C LYS A 30 1.65 3.24 -9.82
N MET A 31 1.99 3.27 -8.53
CA MET A 31 1.92 4.48 -7.68
C MET A 31 3.08 5.44 -7.93
N GLY A 32 4.19 4.97 -8.52
CA GLY A 32 5.39 5.78 -8.73
C GLY A 32 6.08 6.21 -7.44
N ILE A 33 5.96 5.40 -6.39
CA ILE A 33 6.59 5.63 -5.08
C ILE A 33 7.58 4.51 -4.77
N THR A 34 8.42 4.72 -3.76
CA THR A 34 9.28 3.67 -3.21
C THR A 34 8.50 2.78 -2.22
N PRO A 35 8.91 1.51 -2.00
CA PRO A 35 8.34 0.67 -0.95
C PRO A 35 8.38 1.31 0.44
N ARG A 36 9.41 2.12 0.71
CA ARG A 36 9.56 2.82 1.99
C ARG A 36 8.49 3.90 2.20
N GLU A 37 8.06 4.57 1.14
CA GLU A 37 6.93 5.53 1.18
C GLU A 37 5.58 4.84 1.44
N LEU A 38 5.46 3.55 1.08
CA LEU A 38 4.28 2.76 1.38
C LEU A 38 4.22 2.29 2.85
N LEU A 39 5.33 2.36 3.59
CA LEU A 39 5.35 1.94 4.99
C LEU A 39 4.47 2.85 5.86
N ARG A 40 3.67 2.21 6.71
CA ARG A 40 2.87 2.87 7.72
C ARG A 40 3.70 3.10 8.97
N THR A 41 4.49 4.18 8.97
CA THR A 41 5.40 4.57 10.05
C THR A 41 4.74 4.75 11.42
N GLY A 42 3.41 4.96 11.45
CA GLY A 42 2.63 5.09 12.67
C GLY A 42 2.28 3.76 13.37
N GLU A 43 2.46 2.61 12.72
CA GLU A 43 2.08 1.31 13.29
C GLU A 43 3.09 0.77 14.31
N ARG A 44 2.58 -0.07 15.22
CA ARG A 44 3.41 -0.69 16.26
C ARG A 44 4.51 -1.56 15.64
N ALA A 45 4.18 -2.35 14.63
CA ALA A 45 5.13 -3.20 13.91
C ALA A 45 6.32 -2.41 13.33
N TYR A 46 6.08 -1.20 12.81
CA TYR A 46 7.16 -0.36 12.28
C TYR A 46 8.19 0.03 13.36
N ARG A 47 7.72 0.30 14.58
CA ARG A 47 8.56 0.65 15.73
C ARG A 47 9.24 -0.58 16.34
N GLU A 48 8.51 -1.68 16.49
CA GLU A 48 9.02 -2.94 17.04
C GLU A 48 10.14 -3.52 16.17
N LEU A 49 10.05 -3.36 14.85
CA LEU A 49 11.06 -3.82 13.89
C LEU A 49 12.17 -2.79 13.61
N ASP A 50 12.13 -1.63 14.27
CA ASP A 50 13.06 -0.50 14.13
C ASP A 50 13.33 -0.09 12.66
N LEU A 51 12.29 -0.15 11.81
CA LEU A 51 12.41 0.06 10.35
C LEU A 51 12.88 1.46 9.95
N GLY A 52 12.74 2.43 10.87
CA GLY A 52 13.25 3.78 10.70
C GLY A 52 14.77 3.89 10.83
N LYS A 53 15.42 2.95 11.51
CA LYS A 53 16.88 2.96 11.74
C LYS A 53 17.63 1.93 10.91
N ARG A 54 16.92 0.96 10.32
CA ARG A 54 17.50 -0.05 9.43
C ARG A 54 17.64 0.51 8.02
N GLU A 55 18.79 0.23 7.41
CA GLU A 55 18.97 0.38 5.97
C GLU A 55 18.54 -0.94 5.32
N LEU A 56 17.28 -0.97 4.89
CA LEU A 56 16.70 -2.10 4.17
C LEU A 56 16.60 -1.76 2.70
N THR A 57 16.85 -2.77 1.87
CA THR A 57 16.58 -2.70 0.44
C THR A 57 15.08 -2.69 0.16
N ASP A 58 14.71 -2.21 -1.02
CA ASP A 58 13.32 -2.19 -1.48
C ASP A 58 12.68 -3.59 -1.44
N ASP A 59 13.41 -4.63 -1.85
CA ASP A 59 12.95 -6.02 -1.81
C ASP A 59 12.71 -6.51 -0.38
N GLU A 60 13.58 -6.17 0.57
CA GLU A 60 13.39 -6.51 1.99
C GLU A 60 12.18 -5.81 2.59
N ILE A 61 11.95 -4.54 2.22
CA ILE A 61 10.77 -3.79 2.65
C ILE A 61 9.49 -4.42 2.10
N VAL A 62 9.48 -4.83 0.83
CA VAL A 62 8.35 -5.53 0.20
C VAL A 62 8.06 -6.84 0.93
N ARG A 63 9.07 -7.67 1.20
CA ARG A 63 8.91 -8.92 1.97
C ARG A 63 8.31 -8.67 3.34
N LEU A 64 8.81 -7.69 4.07
CA LEU A 64 8.27 -7.32 5.38
C LEU A 64 6.82 -6.88 5.30
N MET A 65 6.41 -6.19 4.24
CA MET A 65 5.01 -5.80 4.05
C MET A 65 4.10 -6.98 3.74
N VAL A 66 4.60 -8.02 3.08
CA VAL A 66 3.87 -9.27 2.84
C VAL A 66 3.72 -10.06 4.15
N ASP A 67 4.80 -10.18 4.92
CA ASP A 67 4.81 -10.87 6.22
C ASP A 67 4.00 -10.11 7.29
N HIS A 68 3.99 -8.79 7.22
CA HIS A 68 3.27 -7.89 8.13
C HIS A 68 2.40 -6.90 7.35
N PRO A 69 1.19 -7.31 6.91
CA PRO A 69 0.28 -6.47 6.13
C PRO A 69 -0.15 -5.17 6.84
N ASP A 70 0.01 -5.11 8.17
CA ASP A 70 -0.18 -3.90 8.97
C ASP A 70 0.79 -2.77 8.58
N LEU A 71 1.98 -3.11 8.08
CA LEU A 71 2.98 -2.15 7.61
C LEU A 71 2.55 -1.45 6.31
N VAL A 72 1.57 -1.98 5.57
CA VAL A 72 1.11 -1.39 4.31
C VAL A 72 0.16 -0.21 4.59
N GLN A 73 0.50 0.96 4.04
CA GLN A 73 -0.34 2.14 4.17
C GLN A 73 -1.65 1.99 3.38
N ARG A 74 -2.74 2.55 3.94
CA ARG A 74 -4.11 2.40 3.44
C ARG A 74 -4.83 3.74 3.30
N PRO A 75 -5.82 3.84 2.39
CA PRO A 75 -6.22 2.83 1.39
C PRO A 75 -5.32 2.89 0.14
N ILE A 76 -5.09 1.75 -0.51
CA ILE A 76 -4.54 1.69 -1.87
C ILE A 76 -5.73 1.52 -2.81
N VAL A 77 -5.79 2.35 -3.86
CA VAL A 77 -6.83 2.24 -4.89
C VAL A 77 -6.12 1.98 -6.21
N GLU A 78 -6.56 0.95 -6.93
CA GLU A 78 -6.08 0.59 -8.26
C GLU A 78 -7.22 0.73 -9.26
N ARG A 79 -6.97 1.39 -10.39
CA ARG A 79 -7.91 1.47 -11.52
C ARG A 79 -7.14 1.31 -12.83
N GLY A 80 -7.34 0.17 -13.49
CA GLY A 80 -6.64 -0.19 -14.72
C GLY A 80 -5.11 -0.23 -14.52
N GLY A 81 -4.39 0.60 -15.26
CA GLY A 81 -2.92 0.68 -15.20
C GLY A 81 -2.35 1.62 -14.12
N ARG A 82 -3.20 2.26 -13.30
CA ARG A 82 -2.77 3.25 -12.31
C ARG A 82 -3.17 2.82 -10.91
N ALA A 83 -2.35 3.17 -9.92
CA ALA A 83 -2.66 2.98 -8.51
C ALA A 83 -2.31 4.26 -7.75
N VAL A 84 -3.02 4.54 -6.65
CA VAL A 84 -2.73 5.67 -5.77
C VAL A 84 -2.86 5.27 -4.32
N LEU A 85 -1.98 5.85 -3.50
CA LEU A 85 -2.09 5.83 -2.06
C LEU A 85 -3.05 6.95 -1.63
N GLY A 86 -4.17 6.57 -1.00
CA GLY A 86 -5.26 7.46 -0.63
C GLY A 86 -4.98 8.37 0.57
N ARG A 87 -3.74 8.82 0.75
CA ARG A 87 -3.35 9.83 1.72
C ARG A 87 -2.50 10.91 1.05
N PRO A 88 -3.01 12.15 0.91
CA PRO A 88 -4.37 12.59 1.27
C PRO A 88 -5.45 11.92 0.40
N THR A 89 -6.67 11.79 0.93
CA THR A 89 -7.82 11.18 0.24
C THR A 89 -8.11 11.85 -1.12
N GLU A 90 -7.65 13.07 -1.30
CA GLU A 90 -7.71 13.81 -2.56
C GLU A 90 -6.98 13.10 -3.72
N ARG A 91 -5.90 12.35 -3.46
CA ARG A 91 -5.19 11.56 -4.48
C ARG A 91 -6.09 10.48 -5.11
N ILE A 92 -7.09 10.00 -4.37
CA ILE A 92 -8.06 9.04 -4.90
C ILE A 92 -8.89 9.69 -6.03
N LYS A 93 -9.10 11.01 -6.00
CA LYS A 93 -9.81 11.72 -7.07
C LYS A 93 -9.04 11.73 -8.38
N GLU A 94 -7.72 11.56 -8.37
CA GLU A 94 -6.91 11.44 -9.59
C GLU A 94 -7.19 10.13 -10.36
N LEU A 95 -7.83 9.15 -9.70
CA LEU A 95 -8.26 7.89 -10.31
C LEU A 95 -9.74 7.88 -10.69
N LEU A 96 -10.53 8.90 -10.38
CA LEU A 96 -11.96 9.00 -10.75
C LEU A 96 -12.11 9.60 -12.15
#